data_AF-A0A530K822-F1
#
_entry.id   AF-A0A530K822-F1
#
_cell.length_a   1.000
_cell.length_b   1.000
_cell.length_c   1.000
_cell.angle_alpha   90.00
_cell.angle_beta   90.00
_cell.angle_gamma   90.00
#
_symmetry.space_group_name_H-M   'P 1'
#
loop_
_entity.id
_entity.type
_entity.pdbx_description
1 polymer ?
#
loop_
_entity_poly.entity_id
_entity_poly.type
_entity_poly.pdbx_seq_one_letter_code
_entity_poly.pdbx_strand_id
1 'polypeptide(L)'
;VTDAQIENAQARFLTQMDSVGQRRMAQLHGGRRDRLVVSPNLWAGVGLVRGGAGTALVGTPEQITERIREYQAIGIDTIIGSGYPHLEEAYRVAELLFPKLGLGTRRQRAHENIANEFSVGFHGAGRLQASS
;
A
#
# COMPACT_ATOMS: atom_id res chain seq x y z
N VAL A 1 -10.37 -10.67 -13.94
CA VAL A 1 -10.87 -11.41 -12.76
C VAL A 1 -12.17 -12.08 -13.12
N THR A 2 -12.23 -13.41 -13.08
CA THR A 2 -13.44 -14.21 -13.36
C THR A 2 -14.23 -14.47 -12.07
N ASP A 3 -15.49 -14.86 -12.19
CA ASP A 3 -16.32 -15.17 -11.02
C ASP A 3 -15.81 -16.38 -10.24
N ALA A 4 -15.33 -17.40 -10.95
CA ALA A 4 -14.65 -18.54 -10.34
C ALA A 4 -13.41 -18.12 -9.52
N GLN A 5 -12.63 -17.13 -9.99
CA GLN A 5 -11.49 -16.61 -9.23
C GLN A 5 -11.93 -15.90 -7.95
N ILE A 6 -13.04 -15.14 -8.01
CA ILE A 6 -13.60 -14.46 -6.84
C ILE A 6 -14.11 -15.48 -5.83
N GLU A 7 -14.93 -16.44 -6.27
CA GLU A 7 -15.50 -17.48 -5.41
C GLU A 7 -14.40 -18.26 -4.67
N ASN A 8 -13.39 -18.72 -5.40
CA ASN A 8 -12.25 -19.44 -4.82
C ASN A 8 -11.50 -18.58 -3.79
N ALA A 9 -11.26 -17.29 -4.08
CA ALA A 9 -10.59 -16.41 -3.13
C ALA A 9 -11.45 -16.17 -1.86
N GLN A 10 -12.74 -15.90 -2.02
CA GLN A 10 -13.66 -15.65 -0.91
C GLN A 10 -13.83 -16.88 -0.02
N ALA A 11 -13.94 -18.08 -0.61
CA ALA A 11 -14.00 -19.33 0.14
C ALA A 11 -12.77 -19.50 1.05
N ARG A 12 -11.57 -19.19 0.53
CA ARG A 12 -10.33 -19.22 1.32
C ARG A 12 -10.33 -18.18 2.43
N PHE A 13 -10.73 -16.95 2.15
CA PHE A 13 -10.75 -15.84 3.13
C PHE A 13 -11.70 -16.10 4.30
N LEU A 14 -12.81 -16.80 4.06
CA LEU A 14 -13.84 -17.06 5.07
C LEU A 14 -13.62 -18.34 5.86
N THR A 15 -13.10 -19.41 5.23
CA THR A 15 -13.05 -20.75 5.84
C THR A 15 -11.63 -21.23 6.15
N GLN A 16 -10.60 -20.70 5.50
CA GLN A 16 -9.23 -21.21 5.62
C GLN A 16 -8.26 -20.21 6.26
N MET A 17 -8.72 -19.03 6.66
CA MET A 17 -7.90 -18.00 7.28
C MET A 17 -8.39 -17.66 8.70
N ASP A 18 -7.44 -17.62 9.63
CA ASP A 18 -7.70 -17.26 11.04
C ASP A 18 -7.76 -15.74 11.26
N SER A 19 -7.39 -14.95 10.25
CA SER A 19 -7.39 -13.48 10.34
C SER A 19 -8.81 -12.92 10.42
N VAL A 20 -9.16 -12.39 11.60
CA VAL A 20 -10.41 -11.63 11.82
C VAL A 20 -10.46 -10.41 10.89
N GLY A 21 -9.33 -9.75 10.67
CA GLY A 21 -9.23 -8.60 9.76
C GLY A 21 -9.60 -8.97 8.33
N GLN A 22 -9.02 -10.06 7.81
CA GLN A 22 -9.36 -10.57 6.48
C GLN A 22 -10.85 -10.91 6.36
N ARG A 23 -11.41 -11.58 7.37
CA ARG A 23 -12.84 -11.95 7.39
C ARG A 23 -13.74 -10.72 7.34
N ARG A 24 -13.43 -9.69 8.14
CA ARG A 24 -14.16 -8.41 8.14
C ARG A 24 -14.08 -7.71 6.78
N MET A 25 -12.91 -7.72 6.16
CA MET A 25 -12.72 -7.13 4.83
C MET A 25 -13.55 -7.85 3.76
N ALA A 26 -13.56 -9.19 3.74
CA ALA A 26 -14.38 -9.97 2.82
C ALA A 26 -15.90 -9.72 3.01
N GLN A 27 -16.33 -9.51 4.25
CA GLN A 27 -17.73 -9.22 4.58
C GLN A 27 -18.23 -7.86 4.05
N LEU A 28 -17.34 -6.91 3.73
CA LEU A 28 -17.74 -5.60 3.18
C LEU A 28 -18.49 -5.73 1.85
N HIS A 29 -18.08 -6.69 1.02
CA HIS A 29 -18.64 -6.89 -0.32
C HIS A 29 -19.23 -8.29 -0.53
N GLY A 30 -18.87 -9.29 0.28
CA GLY A 30 -19.42 -10.65 0.20
C GLY A 30 -19.20 -11.32 -1.15
N GLY A 31 -18.08 -11.05 -1.81
CA GLY A 31 -17.78 -11.51 -3.17
C GLY A 31 -18.57 -10.83 -4.31
N ARG A 32 -19.45 -9.87 -4.01
CA ARG A 32 -20.31 -9.24 -5.03
C ARG A 32 -19.67 -8.03 -5.70
N ARG A 33 -19.74 -7.97 -7.04
CA ARG A 33 -19.19 -6.87 -7.85
C ARG A 33 -20.02 -5.59 -7.81
N ASP A 34 -21.29 -5.70 -7.47
CA ASP A 34 -22.22 -4.57 -7.39
C ASP A 34 -22.22 -3.88 -6.01
N ARG A 35 -21.39 -4.35 -5.07
CA ARG A 35 -21.29 -3.84 -3.70
C ARG A 35 -19.86 -3.51 -3.30
N LEU A 36 -19.15 -2.77 -4.16
CA LEU A 36 -17.73 -2.47 -3.94
C LEU A 36 -17.46 -1.07 -3.37
N VAL A 37 -18.42 -0.16 -3.38
CA VAL A 37 -18.25 1.17 -2.77
C VAL A 37 -18.72 1.10 -1.32
N VAL A 38 -17.79 1.21 -0.38
CA VAL A 38 -18.08 1.14 1.07
C VAL A 38 -18.51 2.51 1.60
N SER A 39 -17.82 3.56 1.15
CA SER A 39 -18.12 4.97 1.42
C SER A 39 -17.54 5.82 0.28
N PRO A 40 -17.80 7.13 0.21
CA PRO A 40 -17.18 7.99 -0.79
C PRO A 40 -15.66 7.79 -0.84
N ASN A 41 -15.14 7.50 -2.04
CA ASN A 41 -13.73 7.23 -2.31
C ASN A 41 -13.11 6.03 -1.58
N LEU A 42 -13.90 5.18 -0.89
CA LEU A 42 -13.42 3.94 -0.28
C LEU A 42 -14.00 2.72 -1.01
N TRP A 43 -13.15 2.02 -1.74
CA TRP A 43 -13.55 0.94 -2.64
C TRP A 43 -12.98 -0.42 -2.21
N ALA A 44 -13.84 -1.42 -2.01
CA ALA A 44 -13.48 -2.76 -1.54
C ALA A 44 -13.13 -3.76 -2.65
N GLY A 45 -13.07 -3.33 -3.92
CA GLY A 45 -12.86 -4.27 -5.03
C GLY A 45 -11.48 -4.92 -5.07
N VAL A 46 -10.46 -4.30 -4.45
CA VAL A 46 -9.15 -4.94 -4.25
C VAL A 46 -9.28 -6.24 -3.43
N GLY A 47 -10.22 -6.28 -2.48
CA GLY A 47 -10.50 -7.44 -1.62
C GLY A 47 -11.24 -8.60 -2.29
N LEU A 48 -11.68 -8.46 -3.55
CA LEU A 48 -12.36 -9.55 -4.26
C LEU A 48 -11.47 -10.79 -4.42
N VAL A 49 -10.18 -10.58 -4.64
CA VAL A 49 -9.21 -11.67 -4.87
C VAL A 49 -7.91 -11.54 -4.09
N ARG A 50 -7.59 -10.35 -3.56
CA ARG A 50 -6.36 -10.10 -2.81
C ARG A 50 -6.63 -10.20 -1.30
N GLY A 51 -5.77 -10.94 -0.59
CA GLY A 51 -5.73 -10.91 0.87
C GLY A 51 -5.02 -9.66 1.42
N GLY A 52 -5.23 -9.36 2.71
CA GLY A 52 -4.66 -8.21 3.40
C GLY A 52 -5.61 -7.02 3.41
N ALA A 53 -5.13 -5.86 2.96
CA ALA A 53 -5.96 -4.66 2.84
C ALA A 53 -7.07 -4.86 1.81
N GLY A 54 -8.32 -4.96 2.28
CA GLY A 54 -9.48 -5.23 1.44
C GLY A 54 -10.09 -3.99 0.78
N THR A 55 -9.57 -2.80 1.09
CA THR A 55 -10.09 -1.52 0.60
C THR A 55 -8.98 -0.65 0.03
N ALA A 56 -9.33 0.16 -0.98
CA ALA A 56 -8.48 1.17 -1.57
C ALA A 56 -9.16 2.54 -1.53
N LEU A 57 -8.37 3.59 -1.32
CA LEU A 57 -8.79 4.97 -1.52
C LEU A 57 -8.68 5.31 -3.01
N VAL A 58 -9.80 5.66 -3.66
CA VAL A 58 -9.88 5.89 -5.12
C VAL A 58 -10.50 7.25 -5.42
N GLY A 59 -9.75 8.14 -6.08
CA GLY A 59 -10.17 9.52 -6.36
C GLY A 59 -9.00 10.41 -6.78
N THR A 60 -9.25 11.71 -6.88
CA THR A 60 -8.18 12.71 -7.10
C THR A 60 -7.33 12.88 -5.84
N PRO A 61 -6.09 13.42 -5.96
CA PRO A 61 -5.25 13.68 -4.79
C PRO A 61 -5.94 14.54 -3.71
N GLU A 62 -6.79 15.48 -4.11
CA GLU A 62 -7.58 16.32 -3.21
C GLU A 62 -8.63 15.51 -2.45
N GLN A 63 -9.40 14.67 -3.16
CA GLN A 63 -10.39 13.78 -2.54
C GLN A 63 -9.74 12.81 -1.57
N ILE A 64 -8.59 12.24 -1.94
CA ILE A 64 -7.85 11.31 -1.07
C ILE A 64 -7.27 12.03 0.15
N THR A 65 -6.78 13.26 -0.03
CA THR A 65 -6.32 14.10 1.08
C THR A 65 -7.43 14.28 2.10
N GLU A 66 -8.65 14.61 1.66
CA GLU A 66 -9.80 14.76 2.54
C GLU A 66 -10.09 13.47 3.33
N ARG A 67 -10.12 12.31 2.67
CA ARG A 67 -10.31 11.02 3.36
C ARG A 67 -9.21 10.73 4.38
N ILE A 68 -7.96 11.07 4.07
CA ILE A 68 -6.84 10.91 5.02
C ILE A 68 -7.00 11.86 6.21
N ARG A 69 -7.46 13.10 6.00
CA ARG A 69 -7.73 14.03 7.12
C ARG A 69 -8.83 13.54 8.04
N GLU A 70 -9.85 12.84 7.52
CA GLU A 70 -10.88 12.21 8.36
C GLU A 70 -10.30 11.11 9.25
N TYR A 71 -9.42 10.26 8.71
CA TYR A 71 -8.71 9.27 9.52
C TYR A 71 -7.81 9.94 10.58
N GLN A 72 -7.12 11.03 10.22
CA GLN A 72 -6.32 11.80 11.19
C GLN A 72 -7.18 12.42 12.29
N ALA A 73 -8.37 12.92 11.96
CA ALA A 73 -9.28 13.54 12.93
C ALA A 73 -9.75 12.56 14.01
N ILE A 74 -9.78 11.26 13.71
CA ILE A 74 -10.10 10.19 14.69
C ILE A 74 -8.84 9.58 15.34
N GLY A 75 -7.67 10.18 15.13
CA GLY A 75 -6.42 9.80 15.80
C GLY A 75 -5.53 8.81 15.05
N ILE A 76 -5.79 8.53 13.76
CA ILE A 76 -4.88 7.69 12.96
C ILE A 76 -3.73 8.56 12.42
N ASP A 77 -2.51 8.27 12.86
CA ASP A 77 -1.30 8.99 12.44
C ASP A 77 -0.47 8.25 11.38
N THR A 78 -0.65 6.94 11.25
CA THR A 78 0.18 6.05 10.44
C THR A 78 -0.68 5.29 9.44
N ILE A 79 -0.31 5.37 8.17
CA ILE A 79 -0.99 4.65 7.07
C ILE A 79 0.02 3.74 6.38
N ILE A 80 -0.27 2.44 6.37
CA ILE A 80 0.46 1.45 5.59
C ILE A 80 -0.22 1.36 4.22
N GLY A 81 0.35 2.06 3.23
CA GLY A 81 -0.16 2.12 1.87
C GLY A 81 0.46 1.08 0.93
N SER A 82 -0.29 0.65 -0.08
CA SER A 82 0.22 -0.12 -1.22
C SER A 82 -0.54 0.27 -2.49
N GLY A 83 0.13 0.24 -3.64
CA GLY A 83 -0.46 0.48 -4.96
C GLY A 83 0.11 -0.50 -5.98
N TYR A 84 -0.55 -0.60 -7.14
CA TYR A 84 -0.15 -1.51 -8.22
C TYR A 84 0.02 -0.78 -9.56
N PRO A 85 1.17 -0.92 -10.24
CA PRO A 85 2.40 -1.55 -9.75
C PRO A 85 3.08 -0.71 -8.66
N HIS A 86 3.82 -1.37 -7.74
CA HIS A 86 4.25 -0.73 -6.49
C HIS A 86 5.21 0.44 -6.69
N LEU A 87 6.11 0.37 -7.67
CA LEU A 87 7.12 1.40 -7.89
C LEU A 87 6.47 2.70 -8.37
N GLU A 88 5.71 2.61 -9.45
CA GLU A 88 5.03 3.73 -10.09
C GLU A 88 4.02 4.37 -9.14
N GLU A 89 3.29 3.57 -8.36
CA GLU A 89 2.35 4.10 -7.38
C GLU A 89 3.04 4.77 -6.19
N ALA A 90 4.24 4.33 -5.79
CA ALA A 90 5.01 5.03 -4.78
C ALA A 90 5.42 6.44 -5.27
N TYR A 91 5.84 6.57 -6.53
CA TYR A 91 6.10 7.87 -7.15
C TYR A 91 4.83 8.71 -7.24
N ARG A 92 3.71 8.16 -7.73
CA ARG A 92 2.43 8.87 -7.85
C ARG A 92 1.98 9.44 -6.50
N VAL A 93 2.04 8.65 -5.43
CA VAL A 93 1.66 9.09 -4.08
C VAL A 93 2.61 10.20 -3.59
N ALA A 94 3.91 10.01 -3.76
CA ALA A 94 4.90 11.00 -3.33
C ALA A 94 4.79 12.33 -4.10
N GLU A 95 4.51 12.28 -5.39
CA GLU A 95 4.47 13.48 -6.25
C GLU A 95 3.13 14.21 -6.17
N LEU A 96 2.01 13.48 -6.06
CA LEU A 96 0.67 14.08 -6.16
C LEU A 96 0.01 14.27 -4.79
N LEU A 97 0.19 13.34 -3.85
CA LEU A 97 -0.55 13.33 -2.59
C LEU A 97 0.22 13.97 -1.43
N PHE A 98 1.52 13.68 -1.30
CA PHE A 98 2.34 14.22 -0.20
C PHE A 98 2.32 15.76 -0.11
N PRO A 99 2.43 16.52 -1.22
CA PRO A 99 2.33 17.98 -1.15
C PRO A 99 1.00 18.47 -0.56
N LYS A 100 -0.11 17.79 -0.85
CA LYS A 100 -1.44 18.12 -0.33
C LYS A 100 -1.58 17.80 1.17
N LEU A 101 -0.83 16.80 1.63
CA LEU A 101 -0.76 16.45 3.06
C LEU A 101 0.20 17.34 3.85
N GLY A 102 0.98 18.21 3.18
CA GLY A 102 2.04 18.99 3.82
C GLY A 102 3.30 18.16 4.12
N LEU A 103 3.40 16.96 3.53
CA LEU A 103 4.59 16.12 3.62
C LEU A 103 5.58 16.63 2.56
N GLY A 104 6.64 17.29 3.00
CA GLY A 104 7.65 17.82 2.09
C GLY A 104 8.38 16.71 1.32
N THR A 105 8.86 17.03 0.12
CA THR A 105 9.76 16.17 -0.68
C THR A 105 11.17 16.18 -0.12
N ARG A 106 11.35 16.12 1.21
CA ARG A 106 12.67 15.92 1.79
C ARG A 106 13.11 14.54 1.32
N ARG A 107 13.88 14.51 0.23
CA ARG A 107 14.75 13.40 -0.13
C ARG A 107 15.57 13.17 1.13
N GLN A 108 15.13 12.23 1.96
CA GLN A 108 16.08 11.52 2.78
C GLN A 108 17.09 11.03 1.75
N ARG A 109 18.32 11.56 1.83
CA ARG A 109 19.39 11.04 0.99
C ARG A 109 19.31 9.53 1.19
N ALA A 110 19.10 8.78 0.12
CA ALA A 110 19.27 7.34 0.19
C ALA A 110 20.62 7.16 0.87
N HIS A 111 20.64 6.53 2.05
CA HIS A 111 21.89 6.29 2.73
C HIS A 111 22.75 5.53 1.71
N GLU A 112 23.83 6.14 1.23
CA GLU A 112 24.72 5.55 0.23
C GLU A 112 25.27 4.20 0.72
N ASN A 113 25.18 3.96 2.04
CA ASN A 113 25.41 2.69 2.68
C ASN A 113 24.12 2.15 3.30
N ILE A 114 23.34 1.37 2.54
CA ILE A 114 22.41 0.40 3.15
C ILE A 114 23.27 -0.77 3.62
N ALA A 115 23.90 -0.63 4.79
CA ALA A 115 24.55 -1.76 5.45
C ALA A 115 23.45 -2.58 6.13
N ASN A 116 22.96 -3.62 5.46
CA ASN A 116 22.14 -4.66 6.10
C ASN A 116 22.69 -6.05 5.77
N GLU A 117 22.29 -7.05 6.55
CA GLU A 117 22.75 -8.44 6.39
C GLU A 117 22.38 -9.09 5.03
N PHE A 118 21.51 -8.43 4.25
CA PHE A 118 21.08 -8.85 2.91
C PHE A 118 21.79 -8.06 1.78
N SER A 119 22.64 -7.10 2.12
CA SER A 119 23.44 -6.34 1.16
C SER A 119 24.69 -7.14 0.78
N VAL A 120 24.66 -7.78 -0.39
CA VAL A 120 25.86 -8.32 -1.03
C VAL A 120 26.79 -7.15 -1.35
N GLY A 121 27.86 -7.03 -0.57
CA GLY A 121 28.71 -5.85 -0.51
C GLY A 121 29.27 -5.38 -1.85
N PHE A 122 29.15 -4.09 -2.11
CA PHE A 122 30.03 -3.41 -3.06
C PHE A 122 31.44 -3.40 -2.47
N HIS A 123 32.33 -4.22 -3.03
CA HIS A 123 33.76 -4.10 -2.76
C HIS A 123 34.22 -2.74 -3.28
N GLY A 124 34.38 -1.79 -2.37
CA GLY A 124 35.11 -0.56 -2.64
C GLY A 124 36.52 -0.92 -3.07
N ALA A 125 36.85 -0.65 -4.33
CA ALA A 125 38.22 -0.70 -4.83
C ALA A 125 39.03 0.40 -4.11
N GLY A 126 39.58 0.07 -2.95
CA GLY A 126 40.62 0.87 -2.32
C GLY A 126 41.83 0.90 -3.26
N ARG A 127 42.15 2.07 -3.81
CA ARG A 127 43.44 2.29 -4.50
C ARG A 127 44.56 2.01 -3.49
N LEU A 128 45.27 0.92 -3.69
CA LEU A 128 46.59 0.71 -3.10
C LEU A 128 47.51 1.82 -3.66
N GLN A 129 47.92 2.76 -2.82
CA GLN A 129 49.07 3.60 -3.10
C GLN A 129 50.32 2.78 -2.78
N ALA A 130 51.13 2.50 -3.80
CA ALA A 130 52.47 1.97 -3.61
C ALA A 130 53.38 3.08 -3.08
N SER A 131 53.83 2.94 -1.84
CA SER A 131 54.93 3.70 -1.27
C SER A 131 56.26 3.18 -1.82
N SER A 132 57.12 4.09 -2.28
CA SER A 132 58.51 3.84 -2.68
C SER A 132 59.41 3.48 -1.50
#